data_AF-A0A7S3SK32-F1
#
_entry.id   AF-A0A7S3SK32-F1
#
_cell.length_a   1.000
_cell.length_b   1.000
_cell.length_c   1.000
_cell.angle_alpha   90.00
_cell.angle_beta   90.00
_cell.angle_gamma   90.00
#
_symmetry.space_group_name_H-M   'P 1'
#
loop_
_entity.id
_entity.type
_entity.pdbx_description
1 polymer ?
#
loop_
_entity_poly.entity_id
_entity_poly.type
_entity_poly.pdbx_seq_one_letter_code
_entity_poly.pdbx_strand_id
1 'polypeptide(L)'
;DEFVLSGRLDNQCSCYLATQALIQSLPTIGDDTAVRVIALFDHEEVGSKSATGAEGPLLRDSISRIWAGLAPESAAIDPYAAAFRARSFHLSSDMAHAVHPNYAERHDKAHGPKLGEGLVLKHNANQRYATDAVAAAFVR
;
A
#
# COMPACT_ATOMS: atom_id res chain seq x y z
N ASP A 1 22.37 13.52 13.38
CA ASP A 1 20.98 13.67 12.92
C ASP A 1 20.47 12.37 12.33
N GLU A 2 19.96 11.47 13.20
CA GLU A 2 19.46 10.14 12.80
C GLU A 2 17.93 10.01 12.87
N PHE A 3 17.24 10.97 13.50
CA PHE A 3 15.79 10.95 13.70
C PHE A 3 15.09 12.07 12.93
N VAL A 4 13.86 11.79 12.50
CA VAL A 4 12.95 12.78 11.91
C VAL A 4 11.81 13.02 12.89
N LEU A 5 11.71 14.25 13.39
CA LEU A 5 10.60 14.68 14.24
C LEU A 5 9.67 15.58 13.42
N SER A 6 8.44 15.13 13.21
CA SER A 6 7.44 15.87 12.44
C SER A 6 6.03 15.47 12.84
N GLY A 7 5.07 16.38 12.66
CA GLY A 7 3.65 16.04 12.77
C GLY A 7 3.20 15.23 11.55
N ARG A 8 2.22 14.34 11.77
CA ARG A 8 1.54 13.56 10.70
C ARG A 8 2.48 12.60 9.95
N LEU A 9 3.56 12.12 10.58
CA LEU A 9 4.38 11.05 10.00
C LEU A 9 3.49 9.86 9.62
N ASP A 10 2.55 9.55 10.52
CA ASP A 10 1.39 8.72 10.25
C ASP A 10 0.30 9.53 9.48
N ASN A 11 0.01 9.27 8.21
CA ASN A 11 0.77 8.42 7.28
C ASN A 11 1.37 9.22 6.10
N GLN A 12 1.60 10.54 6.29
CA GLN A 12 2.17 11.39 5.24
C GLN A 12 3.58 10.96 4.82
N CYS A 13 4.31 10.26 5.69
CA CYS A 13 5.60 9.67 5.33
C CYS A 13 5.44 8.65 4.20
N SER A 14 4.49 7.69 4.32
CA SER A 14 4.22 6.72 3.26
C SER A 14 3.66 7.40 2.00
N CYS A 15 2.76 8.37 2.14
CA CYS A 15 2.24 9.13 1.01
C CYS A 15 3.36 9.81 0.20
N TYR A 16 4.30 10.45 0.90
CA TYR A 16 5.46 11.07 0.29
C TYR A 16 6.36 10.04 -0.40
N LEU A 17 6.73 8.97 0.30
CA LEU A 17 7.62 7.94 -0.25
C LEU A 17 7.01 7.22 -1.45
N ALA A 18 5.73 6.87 -1.42
CA ALA A 18 5.03 6.27 -2.55
C ALA A 18 5.01 7.19 -3.77
N THR A 19 4.76 8.50 -3.54
CA THR A 19 4.78 9.52 -4.61
C THR A 19 6.18 9.67 -5.20
N GLN A 20 7.21 9.77 -4.36
CA GLN A 20 8.61 9.85 -4.81
C GLN A 20 9.03 8.59 -5.57
N ALA A 21 8.67 7.41 -5.08
CA ALA A 21 8.98 6.14 -5.74
C ALA A 21 8.34 6.06 -7.13
N LEU A 22 7.07 6.46 -7.28
CA LEU A 22 6.41 6.50 -8.58
C LEU A 22 7.15 7.44 -9.54
N ILE A 23 7.49 8.66 -9.10
CA ILE A 23 8.23 9.65 -9.90
C ILE A 23 9.60 9.11 -10.32
N GLN A 24 10.36 8.53 -9.38
CA GLN A 24 11.68 7.97 -9.64
C GLN A 24 11.63 6.76 -10.57
N SER A 25 10.49 6.05 -10.63
CA SER A 25 10.30 4.92 -11.52
C SER A 25 10.04 5.33 -12.99
N LEU A 26 9.58 6.57 -13.24
CA LEU A 26 9.14 7.03 -14.57
C LEU A 26 10.14 6.80 -15.72
N PRO A 27 11.47 6.91 -15.56
CA PRO A 27 12.41 6.64 -16.64
C PRO A 27 12.31 5.23 -17.25
N THR A 28 11.74 4.26 -16.52
CA THR A 28 11.59 2.86 -16.96
C THR A 28 10.14 2.51 -17.33
N ILE A 29 9.22 3.48 -17.34
CA ILE A 29 7.79 3.19 -17.52
C ILE A 29 7.46 2.66 -18.92
N GLY A 30 8.26 3.02 -19.93
CA GLY A 30 8.06 2.58 -21.32
C GLY A 30 8.33 1.10 -21.55
N ASP A 31 9.12 0.46 -20.68
CA ASP A 31 9.45 -0.96 -20.73
C ASP A 31 8.51 -1.81 -19.86
N ASP A 32 7.59 -1.18 -19.15
CA ASP A 32 6.69 -1.88 -18.22
C ASP A 32 5.52 -2.54 -18.95
N THR A 33 5.14 -3.72 -18.47
CA THR A 33 3.96 -4.45 -18.94
C THR A 33 2.76 -4.23 -18.01
N ALA A 34 2.97 -3.60 -16.86
CA ALA A 34 1.95 -3.27 -15.88
C ALA A 34 1.72 -1.76 -15.76
N VAL A 35 0.52 -1.40 -15.28
CA VAL A 35 0.20 -0.01 -14.92
C VAL A 35 0.63 0.22 -13.46
N ARG A 36 1.50 1.21 -13.24
CA ARG A 36 1.91 1.64 -11.90
C ARG A 36 0.90 2.62 -11.34
N VAL A 37 0.36 2.34 -10.16
CA VAL A 37 -0.66 3.17 -9.50
C VAL A 37 -0.27 3.41 -8.06
N ILE A 38 -0.43 4.65 -7.60
CA ILE A 38 -0.50 4.97 -6.17
C ILE A 38 -1.90 5.46 -5.86
N ALA A 39 -2.46 5.03 -4.73
CA ALA A 39 -3.76 5.47 -4.24
C ALA A 39 -3.59 5.99 -2.81
N LEU A 40 -3.82 7.29 -2.62
CA LEU A 40 -3.68 7.97 -1.33
C LEU A 40 -5.09 8.31 -0.83
N PHE A 41 -5.58 7.57 0.15
CA PHE A 41 -6.95 7.67 0.63
C PHE A 41 -7.08 8.60 1.83
N ASP A 42 -8.26 9.22 1.93
CA ASP A 42 -8.66 10.01 3.10
C ASP A 42 -9.42 9.11 4.11
N HIS A 43 -9.71 9.64 5.29
CA HIS A 43 -10.60 9.03 6.29
C HIS A 43 -10.17 7.67 6.86
N GLU A 44 -8.92 7.24 6.68
CA GLU A 44 -8.41 5.97 7.25
C GLU A 44 -8.64 5.93 8.78
N GLU A 45 -8.26 7.01 9.47
CA GLU A 45 -8.36 7.20 10.92
C GLU A 45 -9.80 7.22 11.46
N VAL A 46 -10.80 7.33 10.57
CA VAL A 46 -12.24 7.28 10.91
C VAL A 46 -12.96 6.11 10.25
N GLY A 47 -12.20 5.12 9.74
CA GLY A 47 -12.72 3.84 9.25
C GLY A 47 -12.95 3.75 7.74
N SER A 48 -12.42 4.67 6.93
CA SER A 48 -12.38 4.63 5.45
C SER A 48 -13.73 4.62 4.70
N LYS A 49 -14.86 4.68 5.41
CA LYS A 49 -16.23 4.60 4.84
C LYS A 49 -16.69 5.95 4.31
N SER A 50 -16.07 6.42 3.24
CA SER A 50 -16.46 7.64 2.56
C SER A 50 -16.19 7.54 1.05
N ALA A 51 -16.64 8.52 0.27
CA ALA A 51 -16.40 8.54 -1.17
C ALA A 51 -14.90 8.65 -1.53
N THR A 52 -14.08 9.19 -0.63
CA THR A 52 -12.62 9.39 -0.81
C THR A 52 -11.77 8.45 0.05
N GLY A 53 -12.39 7.64 0.89
CA GLY A 53 -11.71 6.61 1.69
C GLY A 53 -11.52 5.30 0.93
N ALA A 54 -10.77 4.37 1.53
CA ALA A 54 -10.40 3.11 0.90
C ALA A 54 -11.58 2.16 0.65
N GLU A 55 -12.68 2.27 1.39
CA GLU A 55 -13.93 1.53 1.13
C GLU A 55 -14.82 2.23 0.07
N GLY A 56 -14.40 3.40 -0.42
CA GLY A 56 -15.10 4.17 -1.45
C GLY A 56 -14.89 3.63 -2.87
N PRO A 57 -15.65 4.15 -3.85
CA PRO A 57 -15.63 3.64 -5.22
C PRO A 57 -14.40 4.14 -6.03
N LEU A 58 -13.68 5.14 -5.53
CA LEU A 58 -12.68 5.89 -6.30
C LEU A 58 -11.65 5.00 -7.01
N LEU A 59 -11.00 4.08 -6.28
CA LEU A 59 -9.98 3.20 -6.85
C LEU A 59 -10.59 2.22 -7.86
N ARG A 60 -11.75 1.65 -7.52
CA ARG A 60 -12.48 0.71 -8.39
C ARG A 60 -12.85 1.35 -9.72
N ASP A 61 -13.44 2.54 -9.66
CA ASP A 61 -13.89 3.26 -10.84
C ASP A 61 -12.70 3.71 -11.68
N SER A 62 -11.61 4.16 -11.05
CA SER A 62 -10.38 4.57 -11.72
C SER A 62 -9.74 3.41 -12.49
N ILE A 63 -9.55 2.25 -11.83
CA ILE A 63 -9.01 1.05 -12.47
C ILE A 63 -9.93 0.56 -13.59
N SER A 64 -11.25 0.56 -13.38
CA SER A 64 -12.21 0.13 -14.41
C SER A 64 -12.13 0.99 -15.67
N ARG A 65 -11.98 2.31 -15.50
CA ARG A 65 -11.84 3.26 -16.61
C ARG A 65 -10.50 3.13 -17.32
N ILE A 66 -9.40 2.94 -16.57
CA ILE A 66 -8.08 2.68 -17.14
C ILE A 66 -8.12 1.39 -17.98
N TRP A 67 -8.70 0.32 -17.43
CA TRP A 67 -8.85 -0.94 -18.15
C TRP A 67 -9.68 -0.77 -19.42
N ALA A 68 -10.83 -0.10 -19.36
CA ALA A 68 -11.68 0.14 -20.52
C ALA A 68 -10.99 0.95 -21.63
N GLY A 69 -10.04 1.84 -21.28
CA GLY A 69 -9.26 2.60 -22.25
C GLY A 69 -8.08 1.82 -22.87
N LEU A 70 -7.60 0.76 -22.22
CA LEU A 70 -6.44 -0.03 -22.65
C LEU A 70 -6.82 -1.38 -23.26
N ALA A 71 -7.96 -1.94 -22.88
CA ALA A 71 -8.37 -3.27 -23.30
C ALA A 71 -9.03 -3.26 -24.69
N PRO A 72 -8.91 -4.34 -25.49
CA PRO A 72 -9.63 -4.48 -26.75
C PRO A 72 -11.15 -4.40 -26.54
N GLU A 73 -11.92 -3.99 -27.56
CA GLU A 73 -13.39 -3.87 -27.52
C GLU A 73 -14.10 -5.17 -27.06
N SER A 74 -13.46 -6.33 -27.17
CA SER A 74 -13.97 -7.64 -26.73
C SER A 74 -13.71 -7.98 -25.25
N ALA A 75 -13.25 -7.02 -24.43
CA ALA A 75 -12.83 -7.29 -23.05
C ALA A 75 -14.02 -7.51 -22.08
N ALA A 76 -13.72 -8.26 -21.01
CA ALA A 76 -14.67 -8.88 -20.09
C ALA A 76 -15.79 -7.99 -19.50
N ILE A 77 -16.89 -8.63 -19.09
CA ILE A 77 -18.08 -8.02 -18.47
C ILE A 77 -17.78 -7.24 -17.18
N ASP A 78 -16.65 -7.53 -16.50
CA ASP A 78 -16.18 -6.79 -15.32
C ASP A 78 -14.72 -6.34 -15.50
N PRO A 79 -14.48 -5.09 -15.91
CA PRO A 79 -13.15 -4.48 -16.06
C PRO A 79 -12.31 -4.52 -14.79
N TYR A 80 -12.92 -4.32 -13.62
CA TYR A 80 -12.18 -4.30 -12.36
C TYR A 80 -11.69 -5.70 -11.99
N ALA A 81 -12.56 -6.69 -12.08
CA ALA A 81 -12.17 -8.07 -11.81
C ALA A 81 -11.17 -8.60 -12.86
N ALA A 82 -11.27 -8.13 -14.11
CA ALA A 82 -10.28 -8.45 -15.14
C ALA A 82 -8.91 -7.85 -14.82
N ALA A 83 -8.86 -6.59 -14.40
CA ALA A 83 -7.64 -5.94 -13.93
C ALA A 83 -7.02 -6.70 -12.75
N PHE A 84 -7.82 -7.06 -11.74
CA PHE A 84 -7.34 -7.87 -10.60
C PHE A 84 -6.75 -9.23 -11.03
N ARG A 85 -7.37 -9.89 -12.02
CA ARG A 85 -6.87 -11.15 -12.57
C ARG A 85 -5.62 -10.98 -13.44
N ALA A 86 -5.25 -9.77 -13.84
CA ALA A 86 -4.09 -9.48 -14.67
C ALA A 86 -2.75 -9.50 -13.90
N ARG A 87 -2.61 -10.37 -12.88
CA ARG A 87 -1.42 -10.50 -12.02
C ARG A 87 -1.08 -9.20 -11.27
N SER A 88 -2.10 -8.46 -10.81
CA SER A 88 -1.89 -7.27 -9.98
C SER A 88 -1.34 -7.61 -8.61
N PHE A 89 -0.56 -6.69 -8.04
CA PHE A 89 -0.08 -6.74 -6.67
C PHE A 89 -0.31 -5.35 -6.02
N HIS A 90 -0.80 -5.34 -4.78
CA HIS A 90 -1.06 -4.11 -4.04
C HIS A 90 -0.25 -4.10 -2.74
N LEU A 91 0.63 -3.10 -2.61
CA LEU A 91 1.38 -2.85 -1.39
C LEU A 91 0.66 -1.77 -0.55
N SER A 92 0.06 -2.17 0.57
CA SER A 92 -0.44 -1.24 1.58
C SER A 92 0.72 -0.77 2.46
N SER A 93 1.04 0.52 2.40
CA SER A 93 2.12 1.13 3.18
C SER A 93 1.55 2.03 4.26
N ASP A 94 1.86 1.70 5.51
CA ASP A 94 1.40 2.43 6.68
C ASP A 94 2.40 2.26 7.84
N MET A 95 2.47 3.23 8.76
CA MET A 95 3.50 3.31 9.79
C MET A 95 3.45 2.12 10.77
N ALA A 96 4.61 1.59 11.14
CA ALA A 96 4.73 0.50 12.11
C ALA A 96 5.19 1.02 13.48
N HIS A 97 4.84 0.30 14.53
CA HIS A 97 5.27 0.62 15.88
C HIS A 97 6.65 0.02 16.16
N ALA A 98 7.68 0.86 16.24
CA ALA A 98 8.96 0.46 16.81
C ALA A 98 8.82 0.14 18.30
N VAL A 99 9.68 -0.72 18.83
CA VAL A 99 9.72 -1.04 20.26
C VAL A 99 10.00 0.25 21.04
N HIS A 100 9.07 0.63 21.91
CA HIS A 100 9.28 1.77 22.78
C HIS A 100 10.19 1.34 23.95
N PRO A 101 11.33 2.00 24.20
CA PRO A 101 12.31 1.55 25.19
C PRO A 101 11.74 1.49 26.62
N ASN A 102 10.83 2.40 26.97
CA ASN A 102 10.17 2.42 28.28
C ASN A 102 8.98 1.44 28.40
N TYR A 103 8.54 0.82 27.30
CA TYR A 103 7.33 -0.03 27.27
C TYR A 103 7.55 -1.26 26.37
N ALA A 104 8.72 -1.86 26.44
CA ALA A 104 9.10 -2.99 25.58
C ALA A 104 8.16 -4.20 25.76
N GLU A 105 7.51 -4.33 26.92
CA GLU A 105 6.52 -5.35 27.23
C GLU A 105 5.22 -5.26 26.42
N ARG A 106 4.99 -4.14 25.71
CA ARG A 106 3.83 -3.97 24.81
C ARG A 106 4.03 -4.66 23.45
N HIS A 107 5.25 -5.06 23.12
CA HIS A 107 5.58 -5.76 21.88
C HIS A 107 5.72 -7.27 22.12
N ASP A 108 5.44 -8.04 21.07
CA ASP A 108 5.77 -9.46 21.05
C ASP A 108 7.29 -9.65 20.99
N LYS A 109 7.82 -10.61 21.75
CA LYS A 109 9.27 -10.83 21.89
C LYS A 109 9.96 -11.23 20.58
N ALA A 110 9.23 -11.88 19.67
CA ALA A 110 9.74 -12.27 18.36
C ALA A 110 9.46 -11.22 17.27
N HIS A 111 8.64 -10.21 17.55
CA HIS A 111 8.18 -9.21 16.58
C HIS A 111 8.29 -7.80 17.15
N GLY A 112 9.53 -7.35 17.35
CA GLY A 112 9.86 -6.02 17.86
C GLY A 112 10.67 -5.21 16.85
N PRO A 113 10.02 -4.43 15.96
CA PRO A 113 10.74 -3.56 15.03
C PRO A 113 11.63 -2.55 15.76
N LYS A 114 12.82 -2.31 15.22
CA LYS A 114 13.77 -1.32 15.75
C LYS A 114 14.02 -0.23 14.72
N LEU A 115 14.22 0.99 15.21
CA LEU A 115 14.59 2.11 14.35
C LEU A 115 15.92 1.81 13.64
N GLY A 116 15.99 2.14 12.35
CA GLY A 116 17.19 1.91 11.53
C GLY A 116 17.37 0.48 11.02
N GLU A 117 16.53 -0.48 11.39
CA GLU A 117 16.67 -1.89 10.98
C GLU A 117 15.81 -2.29 9.76
N GLY A 118 15.31 -1.30 9.00
CA GLY A 118 14.66 -1.52 7.71
C GLY A 118 13.12 -1.57 7.75
N LEU A 119 12.54 -2.14 6.68
CA LEU A 119 11.09 -2.22 6.47
C LEU A 119 10.44 -3.25 7.38
N VAL A 120 9.21 -2.95 7.81
CA VAL A 120 8.40 -3.85 8.66
C VAL A 120 7.30 -4.49 7.83
N LEU A 121 7.34 -5.82 7.69
CA LEU A 121 6.21 -6.59 7.18
C LEU A 121 5.25 -6.91 8.32
N LYS A 122 4.06 -6.29 8.31
CA LYS A 122 3.06 -6.45 9.37
C LYS A 122 2.19 -7.69 9.11
N HIS A 123 2.17 -8.63 10.05
CA HIS A 123 1.34 -9.84 9.97
C HIS A 123 0.24 -9.84 11.02
N ASN A 124 -0.96 -10.31 10.67
CA ASN A 124 -2.03 -10.53 11.62
C ASN A 124 -2.98 -11.65 11.16
N ALA A 125 -3.10 -12.73 11.95
CA ALA A 125 -3.93 -13.87 11.59
C ALA A 125 -5.42 -13.53 11.44
N ASN A 126 -5.91 -12.49 12.14
CA ASN A 126 -7.29 -12.01 12.03
C ASN A 126 -7.50 -11.05 10.85
N GLN A 127 -6.55 -10.99 9.89
CA GLN A 127 -6.64 -10.16 8.69
C GLN A 127 -6.79 -8.66 8.98
N ARG A 128 -6.25 -8.19 10.11
CA ARG A 128 -6.06 -6.74 10.34
C ARG A 128 -5.00 -6.15 9.41
N TYR A 129 -4.12 -6.99 8.88
CA TYR A 129 -3.24 -6.71 7.76
C TYR A 129 -3.44 -7.79 6.71
N ALA A 130 -3.44 -7.41 5.44
CA ALA A 130 -3.68 -8.34 4.31
C ALA A 130 -2.45 -9.23 3.98
N THR A 131 -1.32 -9.05 4.68
CA THR A 131 -0.08 -9.77 4.40
C THR A 131 -0.20 -11.26 4.77
N ASP A 132 -0.23 -12.10 3.74
CA ASP A 132 -0.09 -13.54 3.83
C ASP A 132 1.35 -14.01 3.49
N ALA A 133 1.57 -15.33 3.50
CA ALA A 133 2.88 -15.90 3.20
C ALA A 133 3.34 -15.64 1.76
N VAL A 134 2.41 -15.58 0.80
CA VAL A 134 2.72 -15.38 -0.62
C VAL A 134 3.12 -13.92 -0.86
N ALA A 135 2.33 -12.97 -0.34
CA ALA A 135 2.63 -11.55 -0.41
C ALA A 135 3.95 -11.22 0.30
N ALA A 136 4.20 -11.81 1.47
CA ALA A 136 5.46 -11.61 2.18
C ALA A 136 6.67 -12.18 1.43
N ALA A 137 6.51 -13.33 0.77
CA ALA A 137 7.57 -13.91 -0.06
C ALA A 137 7.83 -13.08 -1.33
N PHE A 138 6.81 -12.45 -1.91
CA PHE A 138 6.97 -11.60 -3.09
C PHE A 138 7.73 -10.29 -2.79
N VAL A 139 7.58 -9.74 -1.58
CA VAL A 139 8.22 -8.48 -1.17
C VAL A 139 9.66 -8.69 -0.66
N ARG A 140 10.04 -9.92 -0.29
CA ARG A 140 11.39 -10.28 0.17
C ARG A 140 12.31 -10.61 -1.00
#